data_AF-A0A0G0W1U2-F1
#
_entry.id   AF-A0A0G0W1U2-F1
#
_cell.length_a   1.000
_cell.length_b   1.000
_cell.length_c   1.000
_cell.angle_alpha   90.00
_cell.angle_beta   90.00
_cell.angle_gamma   90.00
#
_symmetry.space_group_name_H-M   'P 1'
#
loop_
_entity.id
_entity.type
_entity.pdbx_description
1 polymer ?
#
loop_
_entity_poly.entity_id
_entity_poly.type
_entity_poly.pdbx_seq_one_letter_code
_entity_poly.pdbx_strand_id
1 'polypeptide(L)'
;MIIFGIDPGTATTGYGVIKTNNENSKYLFSLIEYGCIVTPKDMEMPMRLLSIHKDLNVLLRQYKPDCVSIEQLFFGVNSRTAMTVGQARGVVLATVANYRIPIYEYQGLHVKHTITGSGKSDKKEMQKWVMRYLGRRKLKKPTNGYIDDAADAIAVAMCHWIKMSSGHADKKIIKNEKTIKIGK
;
A
#
# COMPACT_ATOMS: atom_id res chain seq x y z
N MET A 1 8.94 0.17 -11.99
CA MET A 1 7.84 -0.65 -11.45
C MET A 1 6.75 0.27 -10.92
N ILE A 2 5.49 0.01 -11.24
CA ILE A 2 4.30 0.67 -10.70
C ILE A 2 3.71 -0.21 -9.61
N ILE A 3 3.58 0.34 -8.40
CA ILE A 3 3.03 -0.35 -7.24
C ILE A 3 1.72 0.34 -6.85
N PHE A 4 0.67 -0.44 -6.66
CA PHE A 4 -0.62 0.02 -6.18
C PHE A 4 -0.80 -0.38 -4.72
N GLY A 5 -0.76 0.58 -3.81
CA GLY A 5 -1.03 0.37 -2.39
C GLY A 5 -2.51 0.55 -2.05
N ILE A 6 -3.05 -0.30 -1.19
CA ILE A 6 -4.45 -0.26 -0.74
C ILE A 6 -4.51 -0.40 0.79
N ASP A 7 -5.25 0.50 1.43
CA ASP A 7 -5.70 0.39 2.82
C ASP A 7 -7.23 0.11 2.84
N PRO A 8 -7.65 -1.15 3.01
CA PRO A 8 -9.06 -1.54 2.90
C PRO A 8 -9.93 -1.06 4.07
N GLY A 9 -11.08 -0.48 3.73
CA GLY A 9 -12.12 -0.13 4.71
C GLY A 9 -13.50 -0.03 4.09
N THR A 10 -14.55 -0.17 4.90
CA THR A 10 -15.93 -0.11 4.39
C THR A 10 -16.36 1.30 4.04
N ALA A 11 -16.06 2.28 4.89
CA ALA A 11 -16.38 3.71 4.67
C ALA A 11 -15.41 4.38 3.71
N THR A 12 -14.13 4.12 3.94
CA THR A 12 -13.05 4.65 3.14
C THR A 12 -12.10 3.51 2.85
N THR A 13 -11.81 3.27 1.57
CA THR A 13 -10.67 2.45 1.14
C THR A 13 -9.64 3.38 0.53
N GLY A 14 -8.51 3.55 1.20
CA GLY A 14 -7.40 4.38 0.71
C GLY A 14 -6.67 3.70 -0.44
N TYR A 15 -6.20 4.48 -1.41
CA TYR A 15 -5.31 3.98 -2.46
C TYR A 15 -4.18 4.96 -2.78
N GLY A 16 -3.04 4.42 -3.19
CA GLY A 16 -1.89 5.17 -3.65
C GLY A 16 -1.15 4.43 -4.76
N VAL A 17 -0.85 5.13 -5.86
CA VAL A 17 -0.13 4.60 -7.02
C VAL A 17 1.22 5.29 -7.10
N ILE A 18 2.30 4.52 -6.97
CA ILE A 18 3.67 5.03 -7.05
C ILE A 18 4.45 4.34 -8.16
N LYS A 19 5.40 5.06 -8.73
CA LYS A 19 6.41 4.52 -9.65
C LYS A 19 7.77 4.56 -8.97
N THR A 20 8.47 3.43 -8.98
CA THR A 20 9.87 3.36 -8.55
C THR A 20 10.74 4.11 -9.53
N ASN A 21 11.63 4.97 -9.03
CA ASN A 21 12.61 5.66 -9.85
C ASN A 21 13.93 4.87 -9.90
N ASN A 22 14.83 5.27 -10.81
CA ASN A 22 16.15 4.68 -10.95
C ASN A 22 17.09 5.13 -9.82
N GLU A 23 18.19 4.41 -9.62
CA GLU A 23 19.16 4.69 -8.54
C GLU A 23 19.74 6.12 -8.57
N ASN A 24 19.87 6.71 -9.77
CA ASN A 24 20.39 8.07 -9.94
C ASN A 24 19.34 9.18 -9.68
N SER A 25 18.10 8.81 -9.33
CA SER A 25 17.05 9.77 -9.01
C SER A 25 17.23 10.34 -7.61
N LYS A 26 17.01 11.65 -7.45
CA LYS A 26 17.01 12.32 -6.15
C LYS A 26 15.98 11.73 -5.16
N TYR A 27 14.88 11.19 -5.67
CA TYR A 27 13.81 10.59 -4.87
C TYR A 27 13.54 9.16 -5.32
N LEU A 28 13.25 8.28 -4.35
CA LEU A 28 13.01 6.86 -4.58
C LEU A 28 11.75 6.60 -5.40
N PHE A 29 10.73 7.45 -5.26
CA PHE A 29 9.43 7.24 -5.87
C PHE A 29 8.89 8.50 -6.54
N SER A 30 8.16 8.30 -7.62
CA SER A 30 7.28 9.29 -8.24
C SER A 30 5.83 8.95 -7.88
N LEU A 31 5.06 9.93 -7.40
CA LEU A 31 3.63 9.75 -7.13
C LEU A 31 2.85 9.85 -8.44
N ILE A 32 2.08 8.82 -8.79
CA ILE A 32 1.21 8.80 -9.98
C ILE A 32 -0.18 9.32 -9.61
N GLU A 33 -0.83 8.70 -8.61
CA GLU A 33 -2.16 9.08 -8.13
C GLU A 33 -2.33 8.65 -6.67
N TYR A 34 -3.25 9.27 -5.96
CA TYR A 34 -3.76 8.76 -4.69
C TYR A 34 -5.17 9.28 -4.41
N GLY A 35 -5.89 8.56 -3.55
CA GLY A 35 -7.20 9.00 -3.13
C GLY A 35 -7.89 7.98 -2.25
N CYS A 36 -9.21 8.08 -2.21
CA CYS A 36 -10.05 7.16 -1.48
C CYS A 36 -11.25 6.76 -2.31
N ILE A 37 -11.61 5.49 -2.24
CA ILE A 37 -12.96 5.03 -2.57
C ILE A 37 -13.81 5.25 -1.33
N VAL A 38 -14.88 6.03 -1.44
CA VAL A 38 -15.73 6.43 -0.31
C VAL A 38 -17.14 5.91 -0.54
N THR A 39 -17.70 5.24 0.46
CA THR A 39 -19.10 4.78 0.41
C THR A 39 -19.93 5.46 1.50
N PRO A 40 -21.18 5.88 1.20
CA PRO A 40 -22.07 6.48 2.19
C PRO A 40 -22.36 5.56 3.38
N LYS A 41 -22.59 6.16 4.56
CA LYS A 41 -22.83 5.42 5.81
C LYS A 41 -24.20 4.72 5.85
N ASP A 42 -25.16 5.28 5.12
CA ASP A 42 -26.55 4.86 4.97
C ASP A 42 -26.75 3.85 3.83
N MET A 43 -25.70 3.60 3.04
CA MET A 43 -25.72 2.57 2.00
C MET A 43 -25.62 1.17 2.63
N GLU A 44 -26.47 0.25 2.18
CA GLU A 44 -26.42 -1.14 2.64
C GLU A 44 -25.07 -1.81 2.32
N MET A 45 -24.60 -2.67 3.21
CA MET A 45 -23.26 -3.28 3.11
C MET A 45 -22.99 -3.94 1.74
N PRO A 46 -23.90 -4.74 1.15
CA PRO A 46 -23.67 -5.31 -0.18
C PRO A 46 -23.42 -4.26 -1.27
N MET A 47 -24.11 -3.11 -1.21
CA MET A 47 -23.93 -2.02 -2.16
C MET A 47 -22.61 -1.27 -1.94
N ARG A 48 -22.17 -1.13 -0.69
CA ARG A 48 -20.84 -0.58 -0.37
C ARG A 48 -19.74 -1.45 -0.94
N LEU A 49 -19.85 -2.76 -0.75
CA LEU A 49 -18.93 -3.76 -1.30
C LEU A 49 -18.90 -3.71 -2.84
N LEU A 50 -20.07 -3.60 -3.47
CA LEU A 50 -20.17 -3.46 -4.93
C LEU A 50 -19.51 -2.17 -5.43
N SER A 51 -19.66 -1.04 -4.71
CA SER A 51 -19.00 0.22 -5.06
C SER A 51 -17.48 0.08 -4.99
N ILE A 52 -16.95 -0.51 -3.91
CA ILE A 52 -15.51 -0.78 -3.76
C ILE A 52 -15.00 -1.62 -4.93
N HIS A 53 -15.72 -2.70 -5.28
CA HIS A 53 -15.38 -3.54 -6.43
C HIS A 53 -15.34 -2.75 -7.75
N LYS A 54 -16.38 -1.95 -8.04
CA LYS A 54 -16.50 -1.20 -9.29
C LYS A 54 -15.41 -0.13 -9.43
N ASP A 55 -15.19 0.64 -8.38
CA ASP A 55 -14.23 1.75 -8.40
C ASP A 55 -12.80 1.22 -8.46
N LEU A 56 -12.48 0.17 -7.68
CA LEU A 56 -11.18 -0.48 -7.74
C LEU A 56 -10.90 -1.07 -9.13
N ASN A 57 -11.91 -1.66 -9.77
CA ASN A 57 -11.80 -2.13 -11.15
C ASN A 57 -11.42 -1.02 -12.15
N VAL A 58 -12.01 0.17 -12.01
CA VAL A 58 -11.66 1.34 -12.84
C VAL A 58 -10.20 1.71 -12.63
N LEU A 59 -9.77 1.82 -11.37
CA LEU A 59 -8.39 2.18 -11.01
C LEU A 59 -7.38 1.15 -11.53
N LEU A 60 -7.64 -0.15 -11.37
CA LEU A 60 -6.74 -1.21 -11.86
C LEU A 60 -6.60 -1.19 -13.38
N ARG A 61 -7.70 -0.97 -14.12
CA ARG A 61 -7.65 -0.82 -15.59
C ARG A 61 -6.89 0.42 -16.04
N GLN A 62 -7.05 1.52 -15.32
CA GLN A 62 -6.43 2.80 -15.64
C GLN A 62 -4.92 2.76 -15.41
N TYR A 63 -4.48 2.28 -14.24
CA TYR A 63 -3.08 2.38 -13.83
C TYR A 63 -2.23 1.16 -14.16
N LYS A 64 -2.84 -0.01 -14.40
CA LYS A 64 -2.16 -1.26 -14.81
C LYS A 64 -0.90 -1.55 -13.97
N PRO A 65 -1.02 -1.70 -12.65
CA PRO A 65 0.14 -1.84 -11.79
C PRO A 65 0.86 -3.17 -12.00
N ASP A 66 2.18 -3.18 -11.76
CA ASP A 66 2.99 -4.40 -11.81
C ASP A 66 2.72 -5.32 -10.61
N CYS A 67 2.36 -4.73 -9.47
CA CYS A 67 1.93 -5.44 -8.27
C CYS A 67 0.99 -4.58 -7.42
N VAL A 68 0.23 -5.24 -6.54
CA VAL A 68 -0.62 -4.59 -5.54
C VAL A 68 -0.14 -4.96 -4.14
N SER A 69 0.03 -3.96 -3.27
CA SER A 69 0.28 -4.17 -1.84
C SER A 69 -0.92 -3.73 -1.02
N ILE A 70 -1.28 -4.53 -0.02
CA ILE A 70 -2.52 -4.38 0.74
C ILE A 70 -2.22 -4.43 2.24
N GLU A 71 -2.79 -3.51 3.01
CA GLU A 71 -2.73 -3.60 4.47
C GLU A 71 -3.48 -4.83 5.00
N GLN A 72 -2.82 -5.59 5.87
CA GLN A 72 -3.44 -6.67 6.62
C GLN A 72 -4.17 -6.12 7.83
N LEU A 73 -5.38 -6.65 8.06
CA LEU A 73 -6.15 -6.34 9.25
C LEU A 73 -5.53 -7.03 10.45
N PHE A 74 -5.31 -6.26 11.52
CA PHE A 74 -5.05 -6.81 12.85
C PHE A 74 -6.31 -6.67 13.70
N PHE A 75 -6.83 -7.79 14.19
CA PHE A 75 -8.06 -7.81 14.96
C PHE A 75 -7.78 -7.51 16.44
N GLY A 76 -8.03 -6.26 16.83
CA GLY A 76 -8.07 -5.82 18.22
C GLY A 76 -9.50 -5.51 18.67
N VAL A 77 -10.01 -6.34 19.58
CA VAL A 77 -11.15 -6.11 20.50
C VAL A 77 -12.58 -6.00 19.92
N ASN A 78 -12.84 -5.52 18.70
CA ASN A 78 -14.21 -5.39 18.17
C ASN A 78 -14.52 -6.32 16.97
N SER A 79 -15.18 -7.45 17.24
CA SER A 79 -15.56 -8.46 16.25
C SER A 79 -16.52 -7.96 15.16
N ARG A 80 -17.38 -6.99 15.47
CA ARG A 80 -18.35 -6.43 14.51
C ARG A 80 -17.63 -5.60 13.45
N THR A 81 -16.77 -4.67 13.90
CA THR A 81 -15.95 -3.87 12.99
C THR A 81 -15.04 -4.77 12.17
N ALA A 82 -14.36 -5.72 12.84
CA ALA A 82 -13.52 -6.73 12.21
C ALA A 82 -14.22 -7.46 11.05
N MET A 83 -15.46 -7.93 11.27
CA MET A 83 -16.25 -8.61 10.25
C MET A 83 -16.52 -7.71 9.04
N THR A 84 -17.00 -6.48 9.29
CA THR A 84 -17.36 -5.56 8.19
C THR A 84 -16.13 -5.14 7.37
N VAL A 85 -15.00 -4.85 8.00
CA VAL A 85 -13.75 -4.53 7.29
C VAL A 85 -13.18 -5.78 6.59
N GLY A 86 -13.32 -6.96 7.19
CA GLY A 86 -12.99 -8.24 6.57
C GLY A 86 -13.74 -8.49 5.26
N GLN A 87 -15.03 -8.14 5.20
CA GLN A 87 -15.82 -8.21 3.96
C GLN A 87 -15.28 -7.27 2.87
N ALA A 88 -15.00 -6.01 3.20
CA ALA A 88 -14.41 -5.05 2.26
C ALA A 88 -13.04 -5.54 1.74
N ARG A 89 -12.20 -6.04 2.64
CA ARG A 89 -10.91 -6.63 2.28
C ARG A 89 -11.06 -7.85 1.38
N GLY A 90 -12.01 -8.74 1.65
CA GLY A 90 -12.30 -9.88 0.78
C GLY A 90 -12.65 -9.46 -0.64
N VAL A 91 -13.46 -8.41 -0.79
CA VAL A 91 -13.79 -7.82 -2.09
C VAL A 91 -12.57 -7.23 -2.78
N VAL A 92 -11.72 -6.48 -2.05
CA VAL A 92 -10.46 -5.95 -2.59
C VAL A 92 -9.58 -7.07 -3.13
N LEU A 93 -9.33 -8.11 -2.33
CA LEU A 93 -8.50 -9.26 -2.71
C LEU A 93 -9.04 -9.98 -3.94
N ALA A 94 -10.34 -10.31 -3.96
CA ALA A 94 -10.97 -10.98 -5.08
C ALA A 94 -10.92 -10.12 -6.36
N THR A 95 -11.14 -8.81 -6.23
CA THR A 95 -11.08 -7.87 -7.35
C THR A 95 -9.67 -7.80 -7.95
N VAL A 96 -8.64 -7.69 -7.12
CA VAL A 96 -7.25 -7.64 -7.60
C VAL A 96 -6.83 -8.98 -8.21
N ALA A 97 -7.18 -10.11 -7.57
CA ALA A 97 -6.84 -11.44 -8.05
C ALA A 97 -7.39 -11.71 -9.46
N ASN A 98 -8.54 -11.14 -9.80
CA ASN A 98 -9.14 -11.24 -11.14
C ASN A 98 -8.24 -10.68 -12.25
N TYR A 99 -7.34 -9.74 -11.94
CA TYR A 99 -6.37 -9.20 -12.91
C TYR A 99 -5.09 -10.03 -13.02
N ARG A 100 -4.94 -11.09 -12.22
CA ARG A 100 -3.72 -11.93 -12.16
C ARG A 100 -2.44 -11.14 -11.86
N ILE A 101 -2.58 -10.05 -11.10
CA ILE A 101 -1.48 -9.20 -10.65
C ILE A 101 -0.96 -9.77 -9.31
N PRO A 102 0.36 -9.82 -9.06
CA PRO A 102 0.92 -10.21 -7.77
C PRO A 102 0.37 -9.37 -6.61
N ILE A 103 -0.09 -10.05 -5.55
CA ILE A 103 -0.62 -9.44 -4.33
C ILE A 103 0.38 -9.66 -3.19
N TYR A 104 0.68 -8.59 -2.46
CA TYR A 104 1.53 -8.62 -1.27
C TYR A 104 0.79 -7.98 -0.10
N GLU A 105 1.01 -8.52 1.10
CA GLU A 105 0.25 -8.12 2.26
C GLU A 105 1.18 -7.72 3.41
N TYR A 106 0.84 -6.63 4.10
CA TYR A 106 1.67 -6.07 5.18
C TYR A 106 0.82 -5.66 6.38
N GLN A 107 1.23 -6.05 7.58
CA GLN A 107 0.63 -5.55 8.82
C GLN A 107 0.93 -4.05 8.99
N GLY A 108 -0.05 -3.27 9.43
CA GLY A 108 0.12 -1.83 9.64
C GLY A 108 1.31 -1.45 10.53
N LEU A 109 1.60 -2.24 11.57
CA LEU A 109 2.79 -2.04 12.41
C LEU A 109 4.09 -2.21 11.62
N HIS A 110 4.15 -3.18 10.71
CA HIS A 110 5.31 -3.38 9.82
C HIS A 110 5.43 -2.25 8.80
N VAL A 111 4.31 -1.76 8.26
CA VAL A 111 4.31 -0.59 7.35
C VAL A 111 4.88 0.62 8.07
N LYS A 112 4.35 0.94 9.26
CA LYS A 112 4.84 2.03 10.12
C LYS A 112 6.33 1.91 10.38
N HIS A 113 6.76 0.76 10.90
CA HIS A 113 8.18 0.56 11.20
C HIS A 113 9.07 0.68 9.97
N THR A 114 8.66 0.13 8.82
CA THR A 114 9.44 0.19 7.57
C THR A 114 9.59 1.62 7.07
N ILE A 115 8.55 2.44 7.19
CA ILE A 115 8.52 3.79 6.61
C ILE A 115 9.11 4.84 7.56
N THR A 116 8.80 4.76 8.84
CA THR A 116 9.15 5.79 9.84
C THR A 116 10.32 5.39 10.74
N GLY A 117 10.70 4.10 10.75
CA GLY A 117 11.62 3.53 11.74
C GLY A 117 10.97 3.17 13.07
N SER A 118 9.67 3.48 13.28
CA SER A 118 8.95 3.23 14.53
C SER A 118 7.57 2.64 14.29
N GLY A 119 7.25 1.53 14.93
CA GLY A 119 5.89 0.96 14.89
C GLY A 119 4.83 1.80 15.62
N LYS A 120 5.26 2.79 16.42
CA LYS A 120 4.39 3.65 17.25
C LYS A 120 4.12 5.02 16.61
N SER A 121 4.56 5.26 15.37
CA SER A 121 4.37 6.55 14.71
C SER A 121 2.90 6.91 14.54
N ASP A 122 2.57 8.18 14.75
CA ASP A 122 1.23 8.71 14.54
C ASP A 122 0.92 8.95 13.04
N LYS A 123 -0.33 9.30 12.72
CA LYS A 123 -0.77 9.55 11.33
C LYS A 123 -0.04 10.74 10.69
N LYS A 124 0.29 11.78 11.47
CA LYS A 124 1.00 12.97 10.95
C LYS A 124 2.45 12.65 10.61
N GLU A 125 3.10 11.82 11.43
CA GLU A 125 4.44 11.35 11.21
C GLU A 125 4.52 10.46 9.95
N MET A 126 3.57 9.55 9.77
CA MET A 126 3.46 8.75 8.55
C MET A 126 3.41 9.64 7.31
N GLN A 127 2.53 10.65 7.28
CA GLN A 127 2.45 11.60 6.17
C GLN A 127 3.78 12.32 5.91
N LYS A 128 4.49 12.76 6.97
CA LYS A 128 5.80 13.43 6.82
C LYS A 128 6.82 12.52 6.13
N TRP A 129 6.86 11.25 6.52
CA TRP A 129 7.77 10.27 5.90
C TRP A 129 7.40 9.98 4.45
N VAL A 130 6.12 9.75 4.16
CA VAL A 130 5.63 9.58 2.79
C VAL A 130 6.03 10.78 1.91
N MET A 131 5.83 12.00 2.40
CA MET A 131 6.22 13.23 1.70
C MET A 131 7.73 13.32 1.45
N ARG A 132 8.55 12.91 2.41
CA ARG A 132 10.02 12.86 2.28
C ARG A 132 10.45 11.91 1.15
N TYR A 133 9.86 10.71 1.11
CA TYR A 133 10.14 9.72 0.06
C TYR A 133 9.71 10.18 -1.34
N LEU A 134 8.65 10.99 -1.43
CA LEU A 134 8.14 11.56 -2.69
C LEU A 134 8.82 12.88 -3.09
N GLY A 135 9.65 13.47 -2.21
CA GLY A 135 10.22 14.79 -2.45
C GLY A 135 9.19 15.93 -2.45
N ARG A 136 8.06 15.77 -1.76
CA ARG A 136 6.97 16.75 -1.73
C ARG A 136 6.94 17.48 -0.40
N ARG A 137 6.50 18.75 -0.42
CA ARG A 137 6.24 19.53 0.80
C ARG A 137 4.86 19.24 1.40
N LYS A 138 3.89 18.89 0.55
CA LYS A 138 2.50 18.65 0.94
C LYS A 138 1.82 17.70 -0.05
N LEU A 139 0.93 16.85 0.45
CA LEU A 139 -0.09 16.16 -0.34
C LEU A 139 -1.36 17.03 -0.40
N LYS A 140 -1.95 17.17 -1.59
CA LYS A 140 -3.27 17.80 -1.74
C LYS A 140 -4.32 16.91 -1.07
N LYS A 141 -5.35 17.51 -0.46
CA LYS A 141 -6.49 16.73 0.02
C LYS A 141 -7.15 16.04 -1.19
N PRO A 142 -7.47 14.73 -1.14
CA PRO A 142 -8.20 14.08 -2.22
C PRO A 142 -9.60 14.68 -2.36
N THR A 143 -10.19 14.57 -3.56
CA THR A 143 -11.54 15.07 -3.84
C THR A 143 -12.57 14.50 -2.86
N ASN A 144 -12.43 13.21 -2.54
CA ASN A 144 -13.25 12.48 -1.59
C ASN A 144 -12.37 11.77 -0.55
N GLY A 145 -12.89 11.60 0.67
CA GLY A 145 -12.23 10.82 1.74
C GLY A 145 -11.22 11.62 2.56
N TYR A 146 -10.32 10.91 3.21
CA TYR A 146 -9.38 11.48 4.18
C TYR A 146 -7.95 11.35 3.67
N ILE A 147 -7.16 12.40 3.90
CA ILE A 147 -5.76 12.42 3.49
C ILE A 147 -4.92 11.36 4.21
N ASP A 148 -5.30 11.01 5.44
CA ASP A 148 -4.63 9.99 6.24
C ASP A 148 -4.72 8.62 5.55
N ASP A 149 -5.92 8.19 5.17
CA ASP A 149 -6.15 6.88 4.56
C ASP A 149 -5.42 6.76 3.20
N ALA A 150 -5.38 7.85 2.43
CA ALA A 150 -4.61 7.88 1.19
C ALA A 150 -3.09 7.84 1.43
N ALA A 151 -2.59 8.51 2.48
CA ALA A 151 -1.18 8.47 2.85
C ALA A 151 -0.77 7.09 3.38
N ASP A 152 -1.61 6.44 4.17
CA ASP A 152 -1.40 5.08 4.67
C ASP A 152 -1.33 4.09 3.48
N ALA A 153 -2.21 4.23 2.48
CA ALA A 153 -2.12 3.42 1.26
C ALA A 153 -0.84 3.67 0.44
N ILE A 154 -0.36 4.91 0.31
CA ILE A 154 0.94 5.20 -0.31
C ILE A 154 2.07 4.52 0.50
N ALA A 155 2.01 4.57 1.82
CA ALA A 155 2.99 3.95 2.70
C ALA A 155 3.03 2.42 2.52
N VAL A 156 1.88 1.77 2.32
CA VAL A 156 1.79 0.33 2.00
C VAL A 156 2.50 0.02 0.67
N ALA A 157 2.37 0.87 -0.34
CA ALA A 157 3.10 0.74 -1.62
C ALA A 157 4.62 0.88 -1.44
N MET A 158 5.05 1.88 -0.68
CA MET A 158 6.47 2.10 -0.39
C MET A 158 7.08 0.97 0.44
N CYS A 159 6.33 0.46 1.43
CA CYS A 159 6.76 -0.64 2.30
C CYS A 159 7.09 -1.88 1.47
N HIS A 160 6.24 -2.21 0.49
CA HIS A 160 6.48 -3.31 -0.44
C HIS A 160 7.82 -3.19 -1.15
N TRP A 161 8.08 -2.03 -1.75
CA TRP A 161 9.33 -1.80 -2.48
C TRP A 161 10.56 -1.87 -1.57
N ILE A 162 10.50 -1.26 -0.39
CA ILE A 162 11.62 -1.25 0.57
C ILE A 162 11.93 -2.68 0.99
N LYS A 163 10.92 -3.47 1.36
CA LYS A 163 11.10 -4.88 1.74
C LYS A 163 11.68 -5.72 0.60
N MET A 164 11.21 -5.51 -0.63
CA MET A 164 11.75 -6.21 -1.79
C MET A 164 13.21 -5.82 -2.06
N SER A 165 13.56 -4.54 -1.93
CA SER A 165 14.90 -4.01 -2.21
C SER A 165 15.92 -4.40 -1.14
N SER A 166 15.52 -4.42 0.14
CA SER A 166 16.36 -4.93 1.24
C SER A 166 16.68 -6.43 1.06
N GLY A 167 15.73 -7.22 0.54
CA GLY A 167 15.99 -8.62 0.18
C GLY A 167 16.92 -8.82 -1.03
N HIS A 168 17.16 -7.78 -1.84
CA HIS A 168 18.15 -7.81 -2.93
C HIS A 168 19.56 -7.40 -2.47
N ALA A 169 19.67 -6.62 -1.39
CA ALA A 169 20.96 -6.36 -0.74
C ALA A 169 21.56 -7.66 -0.17
N ASP A 170 20.74 -8.53 0.42
CA ASP A 170 21.18 -9.85 0.90
C ASP A 170 21.61 -10.79 -0.24
N LYS A 171 20.98 -10.71 -1.43
CA LYS A 171 21.38 -11.53 -2.59
C LYS A 171 22.68 -11.09 -3.25
N LYS A 172 23.07 -9.81 -3.14
CA LYS A 172 24.39 -9.33 -3.60
C LYS A 172 25.52 -9.79 -2.67
N ILE A 173 25.25 -9.89 -1.36
CA ILE A 173 26.22 -10.39 -0.37
C ILE A 173 26.39 -11.92 -0.50
N ILE A 174 25.31 -12.68 -0.68
CA ILE A 174 25.37 -14.15 -0.83
C ILE A 174 26.01 -14.60 -2.16
N LYS A 175 25.98 -13.77 -3.23
CA LYS A 175 26.70 -14.07 -4.48
C LYS A 175 28.20 -13.82 -4.41
N ASN A 176 28.68 -12.97 -3.50
CA ASN A 176 30.12 -12.68 -3.35
C ASN A 176 30.84 -13.60 -2.36
N GLU A 177 30.13 -14.34 -1.51
CA GLU A 177 30.75 -15.34 -0.62
C GLU A 177 30.88 -16.74 -1.26
N LYS A 178 30.16 -17.05 -2.33
CA LYS A 178 30.26 -18.35 -3.03
C LYS A 178 31.40 -18.46 -4.05
N THR A 179 32.23 -17.42 -4.20
CA THR A 179 33.39 -17.43 -5.11
C THR A 179 34.73 -17.55 -4.37
N ILE A 180 34.74 -17.64 -3.03
CA ILE A 180 35.96 -17.86 -2.24
C ILE A 180 35.77 -19.10 -1.36
N LYS A 181 35.92 -20.28 -1.97
CA LYS A 181 36.47 -21.52 -1.37
C LYS A 181 36.40 -22.66 -2.40
N ILE A 182 37.34 -22.64 -3.33
CA ILE A 182 37.92 -23.87 -3.90
C ILE A 182 39.43 -23.66 -3.79
N GLY A 183 40.09 -24.46 -2.96
CA GLY A 183 41.51 -24.32 -2.71
C GLY A 183 41.98 -25.08 -1.47
N LYS A 184 41.72 -26.39 -1.42
CA LYS A 184 42.70 -27.45 -1.18
C LYS A 184 42.17 -28.73 -1.82
#